data_AF-S6SMA0-F1
#
_entry.id   AF-S6SMA0-F1
#
_cell.length_a   1.000
_cell.length_b   1.000
_cell.length_c   1.000
_cell.angle_alpha   90.00
_cell.angle_beta   90.00
_cell.angle_gamma   90.00
#
_symmetry.space_group_name_H-M   'P 1'
#
loop_
_entity.id
_entity.type
_entity.pdbx_description
1 polymer ?
#
loop_
_entity_poly.entity_id
_entity_poly.type
_entity_poly.pdbx_seq_one_letter_code
_entity_poly.pdbx_strand_id
1 'polypeptide(L)'
;NYRKMSLVRDYAQLIEEPAQNEAFDRMFSIEPREIEVQAPDPIALPEQWNVVAGDATQNAAVSLARTGRNFIIQGPPGTGKSQTITNLIADYAGRGLRVLFVCEKRAAL
;
A
#
# COMPACT_ATOMS: atom_id res chain seq x y z
N ASN A 1 -23.19 25.68 1.50
CA ASN A 1 -22.35 25.98 0.30
C ASN A 1 -21.26 24.90 0.13
N TYR A 2 -21.67 23.62 0.20
CA TYR A 2 -20.76 22.46 0.39
C TYR A 2 -20.22 21.91 -0.94
N ARG A 3 -20.92 22.20 -2.05
CA ARG A 3 -20.54 21.87 -3.43
C ARG A 3 -19.21 22.51 -3.89
N LYS A 4 -18.66 23.46 -3.14
CA LYS A 4 -17.34 24.08 -3.43
C LYS A 4 -16.16 23.39 -2.74
N MET A 5 -16.38 22.43 -1.84
CA MET A 5 -15.29 21.66 -1.24
C MET A 5 -14.79 20.61 -2.24
N SER A 6 -13.48 20.52 -2.49
CA SER A 6 -12.93 19.68 -3.57
C SER A 6 -13.34 18.21 -3.42
N LEU A 7 -13.26 17.65 -2.21
CA LEU A 7 -13.70 16.27 -1.92
C LEU A 7 -15.16 16.01 -2.30
N VAL A 8 -16.06 16.95 -2.04
CA VAL A 8 -17.49 16.80 -2.35
C VAL A 8 -17.70 16.82 -3.87
N ARG A 9 -16.92 17.64 -4.58
CA ARG A 9 -16.94 17.71 -6.04
C ARG A 9 -16.36 16.43 -6.66
N ASP A 10 -15.21 15.97 -6.19
CA ASP A 10 -14.54 14.76 -6.67
C ASP A 10 -15.44 13.53 -6.45
N TYR A 11 -16.09 13.45 -5.28
CA TYR A 11 -17.04 12.38 -4.97
C TYR A 11 -18.30 12.44 -5.84
N ALA A 12 -18.88 13.63 -6.05
CA ALA A 12 -20.03 13.78 -6.94
C ALA A 12 -19.71 13.39 -8.38
N GLN A 13 -18.50 13.74 -8.86
CA GLN A 13 -18.03 13.33 -10.18
C GLN A 13 -17.89 11.80 -10.27
N LEU A 14 -17.33 11.14 -9.26
CA LEU A 14 -17.23 9.67 -9.24
C LEU A 14 -18.60 8.95 -9.24
N ILE A 15 -19.66 9.60 -8.73
CA ILE A 15 -21.02 9.05 -8.80
C ILE A 15 -21.60 9.19 -10.22
N GLU A 16 -21.38 10.35 -10.85
CA GLU A 16 -21.91 10.63 -12.19
C GLU A 16 -21.14 9.86 -13.28
N GLU A 17 -19.84 9.70 -13.09
CA GLU A 17 -18.92 9.00 -13.99
C GLU A 17 -18.20 7.87 -13.22
N PRO A 18 -18.89 6.74 -12.96
CA PRO A 18 -18.28 5.63 -12.25
C PRO A 18 -17.10 5.08 -13.07
N ALA A 19 -15.90 5.29 -12.56
CA ALA A 19 -14.69 4.69 -13.11
C ALA A 19 -14.53 3.27 -12.53
N GLN A 20 -14.32 2.28 -13.40
CA GLN A 20 -13.93 0.94 -12.94
C GLN A 20 -12.55 1.05 -12.27
N ASN A 21 -12.46 0.56 -11.05
CA ASN A 21 -11.21 0.53 -10.30
C ASN A 21 -11.12 -0.78 -9.52
N GLU A 22 -10.40 -1.74 -10.08
CA GLU A 22 -10.26 -3.08 -9.50
C GLU A 22 -9.77 -3.05 -8.04
N ALA A 23 -8.89 -2.12 -7.69
CA ALA A 23 -8.40 -1.99 -6.32
C ALA A 23 -9.48 -1.47 -5.36
N PHE A 24 -10.29 -0.51 -5.80
CA PHE A 24 -11.45 -0.01 -5.06
C PHE A 24 -12.50 -1.11 -4.92
N ASP A 25 -12.87 -1.77 -6.02
CA ASP A 25 -13.87 -2.84 -6.05
C ASP A 25 -13.44 -3.99 -5.12
N ARG A 26 -12.17 -4.39 -5.16
CA ARG A 26 -11.62 -5.42 -4.25
C ARG A 26 -11.61 -4.97 -2.78
N MET A 27 -11.42 -3.68 -2.51
CA MET A 27 -11.45 -3.16 -1.14
C MET A 27 -12.88 -3.18 -0.59
N PHE A 28 -13.85 -2.68 -1.34
CA PHE A 28 -15.23 -2.50 -0.88
C PHE A 28 -16.16 -3.68 -1.22
N SER A 29 -15.65 -4.75 -1.85
CA SER A 29 -16.40 -5.98 -2.08
C SER A 29 -16.86 -6.62 -0.78
N ILE A 30 -18.09 -7.15 -0.81
CA ILE A 30 -18.74 -7.88 0.28
C ILE A 30 -18.37 -9.37 0.21
N GLU A 31 -17.75 -9.82 -0.88
CA GLU A 31 -17.32 -11.21 -1.03
C GLU A 31 -16.21 -11.57 -0.03
N PRO A 32 -16.27 -12.75 0.60
CA PRO A 32 -15.20 -13.23 1.46
C PRO A 32 -13.88 -13.24 0.72
N ARG A 33 -12.86 -12.59 1.29
CA ARG A 33 -11.51 -12.63 0.73
C ARG A 33 -10.86 -13.96 1.09
N GLU A 34 -10.33 -14.66 0.10
CA GLU A 34 -9.47 -15.80 0.34
C GLU A 34 -8.23 -15.34 1.14
N ILE A 35 -8.01 -16.00 2.27
CA ILE A 35 -6.82 -15.79 3.08
C ILE A 35 -5.76 -16.73 2.51
N GLU A 36 -4.93 -16.20 1.61
CA GLU A 36 -3.73 -16.93 1.18
C GLU A 36 -2.76 -17.05 2.36
N VAL A 37 -2.63 -18.28 2.86
CA VAL A 37 -1.76 -18.62 4.00
C VAL A 37 -0.29 -18.69 3.58
N GLN A 38 -0.02 -18.81 2.27
CA GLN A 38 1.34 -18.95 1.76
C GLN A 38 2.05 -17.60 1.69
N ALA A 39 3.21 -17.55 2.36
CA ALA A 39 4.12 -16.44 2.23
C ALA A 39 4.63 -16.36 0.78
N PRO A 40 4.68 -15.16 0.18
CA PRO A 40 5.21 -14.98 -1.16
C PRO A 40 6.70 -15.31 -1.18
N ASP A 41 7.18 -15.76 -2.33
CA ASP A 41 8.60 -16.06 -2.51
C ASP A 41 9.48 -14.81 -2.25
N PRO A 42 10.69 -14.98 -1.71
CA PRO A 42 11.62 -13.89 -1.57
C PRO A 42 11.95 -13.26 -2.94
N ILE A 43 12.05 -11.93 -2.96
CA ILE A 43 12.50 -11.20 -4.15
C ILE A 43 13.97 -11.54 -4.41
N ALA A 44 14.33 -11.85 -5.66
CA ALA A 44 15.70 -12.10 -6.05
C ALA A 44 16.59 -10.87 -5.77
N LEU A 45 17.82 -11.07 -5.30
CA LEU A 45 18.73 -9.97 -4.90
C LEU A 45 18.87 -8.84 -5.93
N PRO A 46 18.99 -9.11 -7.26
CA PRO A 46 19.11 -8.05 -8.26
C PRO A 46 17.86 -7.18 -8.41
N GLU A 47 16.72 -7.66 -7.93
CA GLU A 47 15.42 -6.99 -8.02
C GLU A 47 14.98 -6.36 -6.68
N GLN A 48 15.83 -6.42 -5.65
CA GLN A 48 15.55 -5.80 -4.37
C GLN A 48 15.94 -4.32 -4.41
N TRP A 49 15.02 -3.48 -3.95
CA TRP A 49 15.19 -2.02 -3.91
C TRP A 49 15.25 -1.47 -2.48
N ASN A 50 15.59 -2.32 -1.51
CA ASN A 50 15.69 -1.90 -0.12
C ASN A 50 16.75 -0.79 0.02
N VAL A 51 16.34 0.33 0.62
CA VAL A 51 17.23 1.48 0.88
C VAL A 51 17.62 1.58 2.35
N VAL A 52 16.92 0.85 3.22
CA VAL A 52 17.25 0.66 4.63
C VAL A 52 17.24 -0.81 5.01
N ALA A 53 17.95 -1.17 6.08
CA ALA A 53 17.98 -2.54 6.58
C ALA A 53 16.56 -3.01 6.96
N GLY A 54 16.26 -4.26 6.62
CA GLY A 54 14.99 -4.92 6.99
C GLY A 54 15.21 -6.37 7.36
N ASP A 55 14.50 -6.83 8.39
CA ASP A 55 14.49 -8.24 8.76
C ASP A 55 13.63 -9.10 7.81
N ALA A 56 13.62 -10.40 8.02
CA ALA A 56 12.88 -11.34 7.18
C ALA A 56 11.37 -11.01 7.11
N THR A 57 10.75 -10.56 8.20
CA THR A 57 9.32 -10.23 8.24
C THR A 57 9.02 -8.93 7.49
N GLN A 58 9.92 -7.96 7.57
CA GLN A 58 9.81 -6.70 6.83
C GLN A 58 10.02 -6.91 5.33
N ASN A 59 10.99 -7.75 4.95
CA ASN A 59 11.21 -8.12 3.54
C ASN A 59 10.05 -8.94 2.97
N ALA A 60 9.45 -9.83 3.79
CA ALA A 60 8.23 -10.54 3.41
C ALA A 60 7.06 -9.57 3.15
N ALA A 61 6.94 -8.47 3.89
CA ALA A 61 5.94 -7.45 3.62
C ALA A 61 6.17 -6.75 2.27
N VAL A 62 7.42 -6.49 1.88
CA VAL A 62 7.74 -5.95 0.54
C VAL A 62 7.36 -6.94 -0.56
N SER A 63 7.71 -8.22 -0.40
CA SER A 63 7.30 -9.27 -1.34
C SER A 63 5.77 -9.41 -1.42
N LEU A 64 5.08 -9.31 -0.28
CA LEU A 64 3.62 -9.35 -0.20
C LEU A 64 2.97 -8.19 -0.96
N ALA A 65 3.54 -7.00 -0.90
CA ALA A 65 3.03 -5.86 -1.66
C ALA A 65 3.15 -6.05 -3.18
N ARG A 66 4.19 -6.76 -3.66
CA ARG A 66 4.34 -7.04 -5.09
C ARG A 66 3.20 -7.88 -5.68
N THR A 67 2.49 -8.66 -4.86
CA THR A 67 1.36 -9.48 -5.32
C THR A 67 0.06 -8.67 -5.49
N GLY A 68 0.09 -7.34 -5.29
CA GLY A 68 -1.11 -6.49 -5.35
C GLY A 68 -2.12 -6.77 -4.23
N ARG A 69 -1.69 -7.43 -3.14
CA ARG A 69 -2.53 -7.70 -1.97
C ARG A 69 -2.61 -6.46 -1.08
N ASN A 70 -3.80 -6.23 -0.52
CA ASN A 70 -4.00 -5.24 0.54
C ASN A 70 -3.77 -5.91 1.89
N PHE A 71 -2.93 -5.34 2.75
CA PHE A 71 -2.62 -5.92 4.06
C PHE A 71 -2.30 -4.84 5.09
N ILE A 72 -2.34 -5.25 6.36
CA ILE A 72 -2.03 -4.39 7.51
C ILE A 72 -0.68 -4.85 8.07
N ILE A 73 0.24 -3.90 8.26
CA ILE A 73 1.47 -4.14 9.01
C ILE A 73 1.22 -3.77 10.47
N GLN A 74 1.26 -4.76 11.36
CA GLN A 74 1.15 -4.55 12.79
C GLN A 74 2.48 -4.87 13.48
N GLY A 75 2.83 -4.07 14.48
CA GLY A 75 4.02 -4.30 15.28
C GLY A 75 4.10 -3.32 16.45
N PRO A 76 4.69 -3.73 17.59
CA PRO A 76 4.92 -2.84 18.73
C PRO A 76 5.64 -1.52 18.36
N PRO A 77 5.60 -0.50 19.22
CA PRO A 77 6.42 0.69 19.05
C PRO A 77 7.91 0.31 18.91
N GLY A 78 8.62 0.94 17.97
CA GLY A 78 10.05 0.69 17.75
C GLY A 78 10.41 -0.53 16.88
N THR A 79 9.45 -1.34 16.40
CA THR A 79 9.74 -2.55 15.59
C THR A 79 9.94 -2.30 14.09
N GLY A 80 10.43 -1.12 13.73
CA GLY A 80 10.85 -0.87 12.36
C GLY A 80 9.75 -0.60 11.31
N LYS A 81 8.51 -0.30 11.71
CA LYS A 81 7.39 -0.06 10.76
C LYS A 81 7.71 1.03 9.73
N SER A 82 8.36 2.12 10.16
CA SER A 82 8.77 3.20 9.25
C SER A 82 9.79 2.70 8.24
N GLN A 83 10.73 1.85 8.65
CA GLN A 83 11.71 1.21 7.75
C GLN A 83 11.01 0.30 6.74
N THR A 84 9.99 -0.47 7.17
CA THR A 84 9.17 -1.26 6.25
C THR A 84 8.45 -0.39 5.23
N ILE A 85 7.85 0.73 5.67
CA ILE A 85 7.20 1.71 4.77
C ILE A 85 8.21 2.30 3.78
N THR A 86 9.40 2.69 4.24
CA THR A 86 10.46 3.21 3.38
C THR A 86 10.85 2.21 2.30
N ASN A 87 11.06 0.94 2.66
CA ASN A 87 11.41 -0.10 1.69
C ASN A 87 10.24 -0.44 0.74
N LEU A 88 8.99 -0.37 1.19
CA LEU A 88 7.82 -0.50 0.31
C LEU A 88 7.79 0.61 -0.74
N ILE A 89 7.97 1.88 -0.32
CA ILE A 89 8.01 3.00 -1.25
C ILE A 89 9.17 2.85 -2.23
N ALA A 90 10.35 2.43 -1.74
CA ALA A 90 11.52 2.21 -2.56
C ALA A 90 11.34 1.08 -3.60
N ASP A 91 10.68 -0.05 -3.25
CA ASP A 91 10.36 -1.11 -4.22
C ASP A 91 9.47 -0.61 -5.35
N TYR A 92 8.40 0.11 -5.02
CA TYR A 92 7.51 0.65 -6.04
C TYR A 92 8.23 1.69 -6.91
N ALA A 93 8.99 2.60 -6.31
CA ALA A 93 9.74 3.62 -7.04
C ALA A 93 10.84 3.01 -7.93
N GLY A 94 11.59 2.02 -7.42
CA GLY A 94 12.63 1.30 -8.16
C GLY A 94 12.09 0.55 -9.36
N ARG A 95 10.82 0.11 -9.29
CA ARG A 95 10.08 -0.51 -10.41
C ARG A 95 9.39 0.51 -11.32
N GLY A 96 9.61 1.82 -11.13
CA GLY A 96 9.01 2.89 -11.92
C GLY A 96 7.53 3.15 -11.64
N LEU A 97 7.00 2.66 -10.53
CA LEU A 97 5.61 2.88 -10.11
C LEU A 97 5.47 4.16 -9.27
N ARG A 98 4.25 4.71 -9.25
CA ARG A 98 3.90 5.88 -8.44
C ARG A 98 3.29 5.44 -7.12
N VAL A 99 3.66 6.10 -6.03
CA VAL A 99 3.15 5.82 -4.68
C VAL A 99 2.49 7.06 -4.11
N LEU A 100 1.28 6.88 -3.56
CA LEU A 100 0.62 7.89 -2.73
C LEU A 100 0.76 7.47 -1.26
N PHE A 101 1.58 8.20 -0.51
CA PHE A 101 1.71 7.99 0.93
C PHE A 101 0.80 8.96 1.68
N VAL A 102 -0.01 8.43 2.60
CA VAL A 102 -0.98 9.19 3.40
C VAL A 102 -0.75 8.88 4.87
N CYS A 103 -0.64 9.92 5.69
CA CYS A 103 -0.47 9.80 7.14
C CYS A 103 -1.23 10.89 7.88
N GLU A 104 -1.64 10.61 9.13
CA GLU A 104 -2.36 11.58 9.98
C GLU A 104 -1.48 12.76 10.41
N LYS A 105 -0.22 12.48 10.76
CA LYS A 105 0.70 13.48 11.33
C LYS A 105 1.82 13.80 10.35
N ARG A 106 2.07 15.09 10.11
CA ARG A 106 3.17 15.56 9.24
C ARG A 106 4.55 15.07 9.66
N ALA A 107 4.79 14.83 10.95
CA ALA A 107 6.05 14.28 11.43
C ALA A 107 6.30 12.82 11.00
N ALA A 108 5.31 12.16 10.40
CA ALA A 108 5.44 10.84 9.80
C ALA A 108 5.74 10.88 8.28
N LEU A 109 5.68 12.07 7.65
CA LEU A 109 6.24 12.32 6.31
C LEU A 109 7.75 12.52 6.43
#